data_AF-A0A2S9F9U2-F1
#
_entry.id   AF-A0A2S9F9U2-F1
#
_cell.length_a   1.000
_cell.length_b   1.000
_cell.length_c   1.000
_cell.angle_alpha   90.00
_cell.angle_beta   90.00
_cell.angle_gamma   90.00
#
_symmetry.space_group_name_H-M   'P 1'
#
loop_
_entity.id
_entity.type
_entity.pdbx_description
1 polymer ?
#
loop_
_entity_poly.entity_id
_entity_poly.type
_entity_poly.pdbx_seq_one_letter_code
_entity_poly.pdbx_strand_id
1 'polypeptide(L)'
;LGLPVGDPERPLTVTGGLTFAGGPWNNYVTHSIATMAEQLTAQPGQRGLITANGGYLSKHSFGVYGTEPPAHEFRWEDVQSEVDKEPTRTALVDWSGLGTVESWTTPVDRDGQPEKAFLAVRTPEDARVLAVISDQAGAEATVNEDIAGARVRVHNDGTASLE
;
A
#
# COMPACT_ATOMS: atom_id res chain seq x y z
N LEU A 1 -6.46 9.45 9.73
CA LEU A 1 -7.30 10.64 9.45
C LEU A 1 -8.73 10.54 10.00
N GLY A 2 -9.22 9.37 10.43
CA GLY A 2 -10.56 9.26 11.03
C GLY A 2 -11.70 9.62 10.06
N LEU A 3 -11.46 9.51 8.75
CA LEU A 3 -12.45 9.79 7.72
C LEU A 3 -13.37 8.57 7.54
N PRO A 4 -14.70 8.77 7.45
CA PRO A 4 -15.62 7.67 7.20
C PRO A 4 -15.39 7.10 5.80
N VAL A 5 -15.40 5.77 5.69
CA VAL A 5 -15.41 5.07 4.40
C VAL A 5 -16.86 4.84 4.00
N GLY A 6 -17.24 5.27 2.79
CA GLY A 6 -18.60 5.08 2.26
C GLY A 6 -19.60 6.17 2.65
N ASP A 7 -19.14 7.35 3.08
CA ASP A 7 -19.99 8.52 3.26
C ASP A 7 -20.43 9.06 1.87
N PRO A 8 -21.72 8.98 1.51
CA PRO A 8 -22.19 9.43 0.20
C PRO A 8 -22.07 10.95 0.02
N GLU A 9 -22.06 11.73 1.11
CA GLU A 9 -21.89 13.18 1.07
C GLU A 9 -20.41 13.58 0.89
N ARG A 10 -19.49 12.62 1.07
CA ARG A 10 -18.04 12.82 0.92
C ARG A 10 -17.40 11.69 0.11
N PRO A 11 -17.67 11.62 -1.21
CA PRO A 11 -17.09 10.59 -2.06
C PRO A 11 -15.55 10.58 -1.99
N LEU A 12 -14.96 9.39 -1.96
CA LEU A 12 -13.51 9.20 -1.87
C LEU A 12 -12.77 9.47 -3.19
N THR A 13 -13.48 9.76 -4.27
CA THR A 13 -12.91 10.07 -5.58
C THR A 13 -13.77 11.08 -6.31
N VAL A 14 -13.12 11.98 -7.05
CA VAL A 14 -13.77 12.91 -7.98
C VAL A 14 -13.64 12.48 -9.43
N THR A 15 -12.84 11.45 -9.73
CA THR A 15 -12.58 10.95 -11.09
C THR A 15 -13.03 9.50 -11.31
N GLY A 16 -13.37 8.77 -10.24
CA GLY A 16 -13.81 7.37 -10.32
C GLY A 16 -12.75 6.33 -9.93
N GLY A 17 -11.53 6.75 -9.56
CA GLY A 17 -10.45 5.83 -9.17
C GLY A 17 -9.71 5.22 -10.35
N LEU A 18 -8.45 4.83 -10.15
CA LEU A 18 -7.57 4.31 -11.22
C LEU A 18 -8.17 3.10 -11.94
N THR A 19 -8.85 2.22 -11.21
CA THR A 19 -9.49 1.01 -11.71
C THR A 19 -10.56 1.28 -12.77
N PHE A 20 -11.36 2.35 -12.60
CA PHE A 20 -12.55 2.58 -13.42
C PHE A 20 -12.41 3.77 -14.36
N ALA A 21 -11.73 4.84 -13.93
CA ALA A 21 -11.52 6.03 -14.75
C ALA A 21 -10.58 5.75 -15.94
N GLY A 22 -9.72 4.74 -15.80
CA GLY A 22 -8.58 4.55 -16.70
C GLY A 22 -7.54 5.66 -16.46
N GLY A 23 -6.36 5.28 -16.02
CA GLY A 23 -5.27 6.23 -15.80
C GLY A 23 -4.18 6.07 -16.84
N PRO A 24 -3.60 7.17 -17.36
CA PRO A 24 -2.33 7.12 -18.07
C PRO A 24 -1.21 6.80 -17.09
N TRP A 25 -1.11 5.54 -16.64
CA TRP A 25 -0.16 4.96 -15.69
C TRP A 25 0.22 5.88 -14.52
N ASN A 26 1.13 6.83 -14.76
CA ASN A 26 1.67 7.77 -13.77
C ASN A 26 0.91 9.13 -13.65
N ASN A 27 0.07 9.52 -14.60
CA ASN A 27 -0.53 10.87 -14.66
C ASN A 27 -2.00 10.93 -14.21
N TYR A 28 -2.51 9.89 -13.52
CA TYR A 28 -3.89 9.86 -13.01
C TYR A 28 -4.24 11.05 -12.11
N VAL A 29 -3.32 11.48 -11.23
CA VAL A 29 -3.58 12.53 -10.24
C VAL A 29 -3.81 13.90 -10.89
N THR A 30 -3.16 14.19 -12.01
CA THR A 30 -3.39 15.45 -12.75
C THR A 30 -4.85 15.60 -13.18
N HIS A 31 -5.50 14.51 -13.60
CA HIS A 31 -6.93 14.51 -13.91
C HIS A 31 -7.77 14.80 -12.67
N SER A 32 -7.38 14.25 -11.52
CA SER A 32 -8.08 14.51 -10.25
C SER A 32 -7.94 15.97 -9.82
N ILE A 33 -6.78 16.61 -10.05
CA ILE A 33 -6.57 18.04 -9.79
C ILE A 33 -7.47 18.88 -10.69
N ALA A 34 -7.51 18.58 -11.99
CA ALA A 34 -8.35 19.31 -12.94
C ALA A 34 -9.84 19.21 -12.57
N THR A 35 -10.34 18.00 -12.30
CA THR A 35 -11.75 17.80 -11.90
C THR A 35 -12.07 18.46 -10.57
N MET A 36 -11.16 18.42 -9.59
CA MET A 36 -11.34 19.10 -8.31
C MET A 36 -11.43 20.62 -8.48
N ALA A 37 -10.60 21.20 -9.35
CA ALA A 37 -10.65 22.63 -9.63
C ALA A 37 -12.00 23.06 -10.22
N GLU A 38 -12.57 22.28 -11.14
CA GLU A 38 -13.91 22.52 -11.70
C GLU A 38 -15.00 22.45 -10.62
N GLN A 39 -14.98 21.41 -9.76
CA GLN A 39 -15.95 21.25 -8.68
C GLN A 39 -15.90 22.38 -7.65
N LEU A 40 -14.70 22.79 -7.24
CA LEU A 40 -14.52 23.89 -6.27
C LEU A 40 -14.94 25.23 -6.85
N THR A 41 -14.69 25.46 -8.14
CA THR A 41 -15.15 26.69 -8.81
C THR A 41 -16.69 26.75 -8.89
N ALA A 42 -17.35 25.60 -9.10
CA ALA A 42 -18.80 25.51 -9.07
C ALA A 42 -19.41 25.63 -7.66
N GLN A 43 -18.62 25.40 -6.61
CA GLN A 43 -19.06 25.43 -5.21
C GLN A 43 -18.07 26.21 -4.31
N PRO A 44 -18.01 27.54 -4.43
CA PRO A 44 -17.04 28.35 -3.70
C PRO A 44 -17.17 28.21 -2.17
N GLY A 45 -16.04 28.32 -1.47
CA GLY A 45 -15.96 28.19 -0.01
C GLY A 45 -15.79 26.74 0.49
N GLN A 46 -15.88 25.75 -0.41
CA GLN A 46 -15.57 24.36 -0.08
C GLN A 46 -14.06 24.07 -0.17
N ARG A 47 -13.67 22.91 0.38
CA ARG A 47 -12.30 22.38 0.32
C ARG A 47 -12.30 20.97 -0.23
N GLY A 48 -11.32 20.69 -1.09
CA GLY A 48 -11.07 19.37 -1.65
C GLY A 48 -9.71 18.84 -1.21
N LEU A 49 -9.62 17.54 -0.95
CA LEU A 49 -8.37 16.83 -0.68
C LEU A 49 -8.06 15.89 -1.84
N ILE A 50 -6.82 15.95 -2.34
CA ILE A 50 -6.29 14.99 -3.30
C ILE A 50 -5.07 14.32 -2.69
N THR A 51 -5.00 13.01 -2.82
CA THR A 51 -3.85 12.19 -2.45
C THR A 51 -3.22 11.58 -3.70
N ALA A 52 -1.91 11.53 -3.74
CA ALA A 52 -1.11 11.08 -4.87
C ALA A 52 -0.09 10.06 -4.41
N ASN A 53 -0.31 8.80 -4.79
CA ASN A 53 0.55 7.69 -4.41
C ASN A 53 1.50 7.31 -5.57
N GLY A 54 2.77 7.05 -5.26
CA GLY A 54 3.78 6.61 -6.22
C GLY A 54 4.53 5.35 -5.79
N GLY A 55 4.87 4.49 -6.76
CA GLY A 55 5.61 3.25 -6.53
C GLY A 55 4.86 2.26 -5.63
N TYR A 56 5.61 1.55 -4.77
CA TYR A 56 5.06 0.61 -3.78
C TYR A 56 4.69 1.33 -2.48
N LEU A 57 3.90 2.40 -2.58
CA LEU A 57 3.67 3.35 -1.48
C LEU A 57 4.96 4.05 -1.00
N SER A 58 5.97 4.15 -1.86
CA SER A 58 7.27 4.73 -1.51
C SER A 58 7.30 6.25 -1.57
N LYS A 59 6.29 6.86 -2.21
CA LYS A 59 6.11 8.31 -2.27
C LYS A 59 4.65 8.65 -2.09
N HIS A 60 4.40 9.69 -1.31
CA HIS A 60 3.07 10.24 -1.14
C HIS A 60 3.13 11.76 -1.22
N SER A 61 2.31 12.34 -2.10
CA SER A 61 2.02 13.76 -2.11
C SER A 61 0.54 13.95 -1.86
N PHE A 62 0.15 15.08 -1.26
CA PHE A 62 -1.25 15.45 -1.13
C PHE A 62 -1.41 16.94 -1.36
N GLY A 63 -2.61 17.36 -1.73
CA GLY A 63 -2.99 18.76 -1.89
C GLY A 63 -4.36 19.01 -1.30
N VAL A 64 -4.50 20.13 -0.58
CA VAL A 64 -5.79 20.65 -0.16
C VAL A 64 -6.07 21.90 -0.98
N TYR A 65 -7.19 21.90 -1.70
CA TYR A 65 -7.57 22.93 -2.64
C TYR A 65 -8.83 23.65 -2.16
N GLY A 66 -8.95 24.94 -2.43
CA GLY A 66 -10.12 25.76 -2.12
C GLY A 66 -10.11 27.04 -2.96
N THR A 67 -11.22 27.76 -2.98
CA THR A 67 -11.37 29.01 -3.74
C THR A 67 -11.00 30.26 -2.95
N GLU A 68 -10.88 30.15 -1.63
CA GLU A 68 -10.55 31.27 -0.75
C GLU A 68 -9.06 31.64 -0.88
N PRO A 69 -8.73 32.94 -1.00
CA PRO A 69 -7.34 33.36 -1.02
C PRO A 69 -6.68 33.06 0.34
N PRO A 70 -5.37 32.71 0.36
CA PRO A 70 -4.68 32.45 1.60
C PRO A 70 -4.56 33.75 2.43
N ALA A 71 -4.74 33.63 3.75
CA ALA A 71 -4.57 34.75 4.68
C ALA A 71 -3.09 35.08 4.98
N HIS A 72 -2.16 34.23 4.51
CA HIS A 72 -0.73 34.33 4.75
C HIS A 72 0.04 34.02 3.47
N GLU A 73 1.33 34.39 3.42
CA GLU A 73 2.17 34.06 2.28
C GLU A 73 2.44 32.55 2.15
N PHE A 74 2.98 32.15 1.00
CA PHE A 74 3.44 30.79 0.76
C PHE A 74 4.51 30.38 1.78
N ARG A 75 4.40 29.14 2.26
CA ARG A 75 5.35 28.52 3.19
C ARG A 75 5.72 27.13 2.68
N TRP A 76 6.92 26.70 3.03
CA TRP A 76 7.39 25.36 2.73
C TRP A 76 8.24 24.84 3.89
N GLU A 77 8.29 23.53 4.03
CA GLU A 77 9.08 22.81 5.00
C GLU A 77 9.48 21.47 4.36
N ASP A 78 10.71 21.02 4.63
CA ASP A 78 11.14 19.65 4.32
C ASP A 78 11.05 18.82 5.59
N VAL A 79 10.19 17.80 5.56
CA VAL A 79 9.90 16.92 6.69
C VAL A 79 10.64 15.57 6.61
N GLN A 80 11.57 15.42 5.65
CA GLN A 80 12.28 14.16 5.45
C GLN A 80 13.07 13.73 6.70
N SER A 81 13.62 14.70 7.46
CA SER A 81 14.41 14.41 8.66
C SER A 81 13.60 13.76 9.78
N GLU A 82 12.32 14.08 9.85
CA GLU A 82 11.34 13.54 10.78
C GLU A 82 10.95 12.13 10.34
N VAL A 83 10.70 11.93 9.05
CA VAL A 83 10.43 10.62 8.46
C VAL A 83 11.60 9.66 8.68
N ASP A 84 12.84 10.11 8.50
CA ASP A 84 14.04 9.28 8.67
C ASP A 84 14.28 8.82 10.11
N LYS A 85 13.63 9.46 11.10
CA LYS A 85 13.69 9.06 12.52
C LYS A 85 12.66 7.98 12.86
N GLU A 86 11.69 7.72 12.00
CA GLU A 86 10.69 6.69 12.25
C GLU A 86 11.35 5.30 12.34
N PRO A 87 10.85 4.40 13.21
CA PRO A 87 11.44 3.09 13.38
C PRO A 87 11.47 2.32 12.06
N THR A 88 12.66 1.86 11.70
CA THR A 88 12.85 0.94 10.57
C THR A 88 13.01 -0.48 11.07
N ARG A 89 12.95 -1.43 10.14
CA ARG A 89 13.05 -2.85 10.43
C ARG A 89 14.15 -3.46 9.60
N THR A 90 15.06 -4.16 10.25
CA THR A 90 16.15 -4.85 9.57
C THR A 90 15.60 -5.91 8.63
N ALA A 91 15.97 -5.82 7.37
CA ALA A 91 15.74 -6.86 6.38
C ALA A 91 16.99 -7.75 6.29
N LEU A 92 16.81 -9.05 6.49
CA LEU A 92 17.87 -10.05 6.30
C LEU A 92 17.77 -10.60 4.88
N VAL A 93 18.90 -10.63 4.18
CA VAL A 93 19.00 -11.24 2.85
C VAL A 93 18.99 -12.76 2.97
N ASP A 94 19.81 -13.28 3.88
CA ASP A 94 19.93 -14.71 4.16
C ASP A 94 19.52 -14.99 5.60
N TRP A 95 18.52 -15.85 5.78
CA TRP A 95 18.10 -16.34 7.09
C TRP A 95 17.34 -17.65 6.94
N SER A 96 17.57 -18.59 7.85
CA SER A 96 16.82 -19.83 7.96
C SER A 96 16.46 -20.11 9.42
N GLY A 97 15.33 -20.77 9.63
CA GLY A 97 14.81 -21.01 10.96
C GLY A 97 13.29 -20.93 11.01
N LEU A 98 12.76 -20.95 12.23
CA LEU A 98 11.33 -20.93 12.48
C LEU A 98 10.86 -19.52 12.81
N GLY A 99 10.13 -18.91 11.87
CA GLY A 99 9.60 -17.56 11.95
C GLY A 99 8.08 -17.53 12.04
N THR A 100 7.55 -16.33 11.91
CA THR A 100 6.11 -16.07 11.91
C THR A 100 5.71 -15.30 10.65
N VAL A 101 4.66 -15.74 9.97
CA VAL A 101 4.13 -15.06 8.78
C VAL A 101 3.63 -13.66 9.16
N GLU A 102 4.19 -12.63 8.54
CA GLU A 102 3.76 -11.25 8.71
C GLU A 102 2.70 -10.83 7.68
N SER A 103 2.96 -11.20 6.42
CA SER A 103 2.12 -10.90 5.27
C SER A 103 2.49 -11.84 4.14
N TRP A 104 1.55 -12.11 3.22
CA TRP A 104 1.79 -12.96 2.07
C TRP A 104 1.00 -12.50 0.86
N THR A 105 1.40 -13.00 -0.30
CA THR A 105 0.62 -12.88 -1.54
C THR A 105 0.82 -14.13 -2.38
N THR A 106 -0.24 -14.55 -3.04
CA THR A 106 -0.29 -15.82 -3.78
C THR A 106 -0.73 -15.53 -5.21
N PRO A 107 0.22 -15.42 -6.16
CA PRO A 107 -0.14 -15.36 -7.56
C PRO A 107 -0.89 -16.63 -7.98
N VAL A 108 -1.88 -16.43 -8.84
CA VAL A 108 -2.59 -17.51 -9.52
C VAL A 108 -2.24 -17.51 -11.00
N ASP A 109 -2.24 -18.71 -11.59
CA ASP A 109 -2.02 -18.88 -13.02
C ASP A 109 -3.24 -18.47 -13.86
N ARG A 110 -3.20 -18.77 -15.16
CA ARG A 110 -4.29 -18.47 -16.11
C ARG A 110 -5.57 -19.26 -15.85
N ASP A 111 -5.47 -20.40 -15.19
CA ASP A 111 -6.58 -21.26 -14.82
C ASP A 111 -7.06 -20.96 -13.38
N GLY A 112 -6.49 -19.91 -12.76
CA GLY A 112 -6.83 -19.47 -11.41
C GLY A 112 -6.23 -20.35 -10.31
N GLN A 113 -5.26 -21.21 -10.64
CA GLN A 113 -4.63 -22.11 -9.67
C GLN A 113 -3.47 -21.42 -8.95
N PRO A 114 -3.37 -21.54 -7.61
CA PRO A 114 -2.23 -21.02 -6.85
C PRO A 114 -0.92 -21.73 -7.22
N GLU A 115 0.08 -21.00 -7.72
CA GLU A 115 1.36 -21.63 -8.13
C GLU A 115 2.40 -21.68 -7.01
N LYS A 116 2.43 -20.63 -6.18
CA LYS A 116 3.40 -20.39 -5.10
C LYS A 116 2.89 -19.25 -4.22
N ALA A 117 3.41 -19.13 -3.00
CA ALA A 117 3.15 -17.96 -2.14
C ALA A 117 4.45 -17.25 -1.79
N PHE A 118 4.46 -15.92 -1.85
CA PHE A 118 5.55 -15.08 -1.36
C PHE A 118 5.20 -14.56 0.02
N LEU A 119 6.13 -14.67 0.96
CA LEU A 119 5.93 -14.34 2.37
C LEU A 119 6.92 -13.28 2.82
N ALA A 120 6.44 -12.33 3.62
CA ALA A 120 7.25 -11.60 4.58
C ALA A 120 7.18 -12.35 5.92
N VAL A 121 8.32 -12.74 6.47
CA VAL A 121 8.42 -13.52 7.70
C VAL A 121 9.15 -12.71 8.77
N ARG A 122 8.60 -12.71 9.99
CA ARG A 122 9.25 -12.19 11.20
C ARG A 122 10.14 -13.26 11.81
N THR A 123 11.39 -12.90 12.08
CA THR A 123 12.28 -13.72 12.90
C THR A 123 11.97 -13.53 14.40
N PRO A 124 12.41 -14.43 15.29
CA PRO A 124 12.30 -14.25 16.74
C PRO A 124 12.96 -12.95 17.25
N GLU A 125 13.99 -12.46 16.55
CA GLU A 125 14.71 -11.21 16.85
C GLU A 125 14.07 -9.97 16.21
N ASP A 126 12.83 -10.09 15.72
CA ASP A 126 12.08 -8.97 15.14
C ASP A 126 12.71 -8.40 13.84
N ALA A 127 13.50 -9.21 13.12
CA ALA A 127 13.96 -8.92 11.76
C ALA A 127 12.95 -9.44 10.70
N ARG A 128 13.04 -8.97 9.46
CA ARG A 128 12.20 -9.42 8.34
C ARG A 128 13.03 -10.15 7.30
N VAL A 129 12.52 -11.28 6.81
CA VAL A 129 13.07 -12.03 5.67
C VAL A 129 11.95 -12.29 4.67
N LEU A 130 12.31 -12.38 3.39
CA LEU A 130 11.40 -12.83 2.34
C LEU A 130 11.63 -14.32 2.09
N ALA A 131 10.54 -15.08 1.96
CA ALA A 131 10.60 -16.50 1.65
C ALA A 131 9.49 -16.90 0.67
N VAL A 132 9.61 -18.08 0.07
CA VAL A 132 8.62 -18.58 -0.88
C VAL A 132 8.14 -19.99 -0.50
N ILE A 133 6.83 -20.20 -0.42
CA ILE A 133 6.26 -21.54 -0.48
C ILE A 133 6.16 -21.89 -1.96
N SER A 134 6.95 -22.86 -2.42
CA SER A 134 7.12 -23.17 -3.84
C SER A 134 6.25 -24.32 -4.34
N ASP A 135 5.63 -25.09 -3.45
CA ASP A 135 4.74 -26.18 -3.82
C ASP A 135 3.28 -25.71 -3.89
N GLN A 136 2.54 -26.30 -4.82
CA GLN A 136 1.15 -25.94 -5.08
C GLN A 136 0.24 -26.19 -3.87
N ALA A 137 0.43 -27.29 -3.14
CA ALA A 137 -0.41 -27.61 -1.99
C ALA A 137 -0.26 -26.55 -0.87
N GLY A 138 0.97 -26.12 -0.59
CA GLY A 138 1.24 -25.02 0.34
C GLY A 138 0.68 -23.69 -0.16
N ALA A 139 0.79 -23.40 -1.46
CA ALA A 139 0.20 -22.19 -2.05
C ALA A 139 -1.33 -22.19 -1.94
N GLU A 140 -1.99 -23.32 -2.19
CA GLU A 140 -3.45 -23.48 -2.04
C GLU A 140 -3.91 -23.22 -0.59
N ALA A 141 -3.15 -23.67 0.41
CA ALA A 141 -3.45 -23.37 1.81
C ALA A 141 -3.49 -21.86 2.08
N THR A 142 -2.55 -21.09 1.51
CA THR A 142 -2.47 -19.63 1.72
C THR A 142 -3.63 -18.82 1.11
N VAL A 143 -4.40 -19.43 0.20
CA VAL A 143 -5.60 -18.81 -0.40
C VAL A 143 -6.86 -19.15 0.38
N ASN A 144 -6.92 -20.35 0.96
CA ASN A 144 -8.09 -20.86 1.66
C ASN A 144 -8.07 -20.56 3.16
N GLU A 145 -6.92 -20.24 3.72
CA GLU A 145 -6.72 -20.00 5.15
C GLU A 145 -6.12 -18.62 5.43
N ASP A 146 -6.46 -18.05 6.59
CA ASP A 146 -5.77 -16.87 7.11
C ASP A 146 -4.51 -17.31 7.84
N ILE A 147 -3.37 -17.21 7.16
CA ILE A 147 -2.07 -17.62 7.70
C ILE A 147 -1.35 -16.47 8.42
N ALA A 148 -1.99 -15.34 8.68
CA ALA A 148 -1.40 -14.25 9.45
C ALA A 148 -0.98 -14.76 10.83
N GLY A 149 0.29 -14.60 11.20
CA GLY A 149 0.80 -15.07 12.48
C GLY A 149 1.09 -16.58 12.55
N ALA A 150 0.87 -17.34 11.47
CA ALA A 150 1.23 -18.76 11.42
C ALA A 150 2.75 -18.96 11.57
N ARG A 151 3.14 -20.12 12.12
CA ARG A 151 4.55 -20.51 12.16
C ARG A 151 4.97 -21.01 10.79
N VAL A 152 6.16 -20.61 10.36
CA VAL A 152 6.71 -20.97 9.07
C VAL A 152 8.20 -21.25 9.20
N ARG A 153 8.65 -22.36 8.65
CA ARG A 153 10.06 -22.69 8.55
C ARG A 153 10.63 -22.13 7.25
N VAL A 154 11.60 -21.24 7.35
CA VAL A 154 12.39 -20.77 6.20
C VAL A 154 13.64 -21.63 6.10
N HIS A 155 13.89 -22.14 4.90
CA HIS A 155 15.02 -23.00 4.56
C HIS A 155 16.18 -22.17 4.00
N ASN A 156 17.39 -22.76 3.95
CA ASN A 156 18.60 -22.06 3.51
C ASN A 156 18.57 -21.58 2.04
N ASP A 157 17.69 -22.14 1.21
CA ASP A 157 17.51 -21.76 -0.19
C ASP A 157 16.41 -20.70 -0.39
N GLY A 158 15.86 -20.15 0.70
CA GLY A 158 14.78 -19.17 0.68
C GLY A 158 13.39 -19.76 0.48
N THR A 159 13.26 -21.09 0.35
CA THR A 159 11.96 -21.75 0.39
C THR A 159 11.40 -21.78 1.80
N ALA A 160 10.09 -21.97 1.93
CA ALA A 160 9.40 -22.02 3.19
C ALA A 160 8.33 -23.11 3.24
N SER A 161 8.06 -23.61 4.43
CA SER A 161 6.99 -24.57 4.70
C SER A 161 6.18 -24.10 5.92
N LEU A 162 4.86 -24.08 5.79
CA LEU A 162 3.97 -23.89 6.94
C LEU A 162 4.14 -25.07 7.92
N GLU A 163 3.97 -24.79 9.20
CA GLU A 163 4.06 -25.78 10.30
C GLU A 163 2.70 -26.05 10.93
#